data_AF-M7MSD6-F1
#
_entry.id   AF-M7MSD6-F1
#
_cell.length_a   1.000
_cell.length_b   1.000
_cell.length_c   1.000
_cell.angle_alpha   90.00
_cell.angle_beta   90.00
_cell.angle_gamma   90.00
#
_symmetry.space_group_name_H-M   'P 1'
#
loop_
_entity.id
_entity.type
_entity.pdbx_description
1 polymer ?
#
loop_
_entity_poly.entity_id
_entity_poly.type
_entity_poly.pdbx_seq_one_letter_code
_entity_poly.pdbx_strand_id
1 'polypeptide(L)'
;MDGTNLEYRPPTVGVGNWQLPHNLSWSFQHFAEFLPTALISRGQGPASVLPINPLDLRAISRPAAFPTEAPMSVGSVIDSTDTDA
;
A
#
# COMPACT_ATOMS: atom_id res chain seq x y z
N MET A 1 -17.84 -24.11 -12.96
CA MET A 1 -16.37 -24.14 -13.17
C MET A 1 -15.77 -24.41 -11.81
N ASP A 2 -15.20 -25.60 -11.66
CA ASP A 2 -14.94 -26.31 -10.40
C ASP A 2 -13.60 -25.93 -9.77
N GLY A 3 -13.62 -25.78 -8.44
CA GLY A 3 -12.47 -25.42 -7.60
C GLY A 3 -11.53 -26.59 -7.31
N THR A 4 -10.89 -27.15 -8.35
CA THR A 4 -9.98 -28.31 -8.24
C THR A 4 -8.54 -28.02 -8.66
N ASN A 5 -8.12 -26.75 -8.72
CA ASN A 5 -6.72 -26.40 -8.95
C ASN A 5 -6.00 -26.10 -7.62
N LEU A 6 -5.57 -27.16 -6.93
CA LEU A 6 -4.86 -27.11 -5.64
C LEU A 6 -3.41 -26.59 -5.74
N GLU A 7 -2.97 -26.14 -6.92
CA GLU A 7 -1.66 -25.49 -7.13
C GLU A 7 -1.74 -24.22 -7.97
N TYR A 8 -2.74 -23.34 -7.75
CA TYR A 8 -2.58 -21.96 -8.21
C TYR A 8 -1.46 -21.29 -7.41
N ARG A 9 -0.22 -21.42 -7.91
CA ARG A 9 0.84 -20.47 -7.56
C ARG A 9 0.58 -19.24 -8.42
N PRO A 10 0.24 -18.08 -7.82
CA PRO A 10 0.18 -16.86 -8.61
C PRO A 10 1.50 -16.73 -9.39
N PRO A 11 1.45 -16.35 -10.67
CA PRO A 11 2.67 -16.16 -11.44
C PRO A 11 3.58 -15.24 -10.66
N THR A 12 4.84 -15.64 -10.47
CA THR A 12 5.84 -14.79 -9.82
C THR A 12 5.75 -13.40 -10.43
N VAL A 13 5.50 -12.40 -9.59
CA VAL A 13 5.36 -11.02 -10.04
C VAL A 13 6.66 -10.61 -10.74
N GLY A 14 6.53 -10.01 -11.91
CA GLY A 14 7.64 -9.64 -12.77
C GLY A 14 7.28 -8.56 -13.78
N VAL A 15 8.22 -8.28 -14.70
CA VAL A 15 8.14 -7.14 -15.63
C VAL A 15 6.83 -7.09 -16.43
N GLY A 16 6.26 -8.24 -16.79
CA GLY A 16 5.03 -8.32 -17.60
C GLY A 16 3.71 -8.18 -16.85
N ASN A 17 3.69 -8.28 -15.51
CA ASN A 17 2.44 -8.36 -14.75
C ASN A 17 2.42 -7.54 -13.44
N TRP A 18 3.49 -6.84 -13.09
CA TRP A 18 3.57 -6.11 -11.82
C TRP A 18 2.54 -4.99 -11.64
N GLN A 19 2.01 -4.45 -12.74
CA GLN A 19 0.96 -3.41 -12.72
C GLN A 19 -0.47 -3.96 -12.69
N LEU A 20 -0.66 -5.29 -12.74
CA LEU A 20 -2.01 -5.85 -12.65
C LEU A 20 -2.57 -5.58 -11.25
N PRO A 21 -3.86 -5.22 -11.10
CA PRO A 21 -4.42 -4.79 -9.81
C PRO A 21 -4.15 -5.76 -8.65
N HIS A 22 -4.27 -7.07 -8.89
CA HIS A 22 -4.02 -8.10 -7.86
C HIS A 22 -2.55 -8.24 -7.45
N ASN A 23 -1.61 -7.61 -8.16
CA ASN A 23 -0.18 -7.63 -7.86
C ASN A 23 0.32 -6.30 -7.26
N LEU A 24 -0.47 -5.23 -7.26
CA LEU A 24 0.01 -3.87 -6.93
C LEU A 24 0.52 -3.73 -5.49
N SER A 25 -0.25 -4.19 -4.50
CA SER A 25 0.16 -4.07 -3.08
C SER A 25 1.50 -4.78 -2.83
N TRP A 26 1.75 -5.94 -3.45
CA TRP A 26 3.06 -6.60 -3.37
C TRP A 26 4.12 -5.87 -4.23
N SER A 27 3.83 -5.62 -5.51
CA SER A 27 4.86 -5.13 -6.44
C SER A 27 5.42 -3.76 -6.04
N PHE A 28 4.59 -2.90 -5.46
CA PHE A 28 5.00 -1.56 -5.02
C PHE A 28 5.90 -1.59 -3.78
N GLN A 29 5.87 -2.68 -3.02
CA GLN A 29 6.71 -2.89 -1.84
C GLN A 29 7.98 -3.70 -2.16
N HIS A 30 8.04 -4.37 -3.32
CA HIS A 30 9.08 -5.36 -3.66
C HIS A 30 9.81 -5.07 -5.00
N PHE A 31 9.82 -3.81 -5.46
CA PHE A 31 10.39 -3.39 -6.76
C PHE A 31 11.80 -3.96 -7.06
N ALA A 32 12.68 -3.97 -6.06
CA ALA A 32 14.07 -4.43 -6.21
C ALA A 32 14.20 -5.95 -6.47
N GLU A 33 13.14 -6.72 -6.26
CA GLU A 33 13.15 -8.18 -6.48
C GLU A 33 12.94 -8.56 -7.95
N PHE A 34 12.33 -7.67 -8.75
CA PHE A 34 11.94 -7.99 -10.13
C PHE A 34 12.29 -6.92 -11.17
N LEU A 35 12.79 -5.75 -10.75
CA LEU A 35 13.29 -4.70 -11.62
C LEU A 35 14.71 -4.27 -11.24
N PRO A 36 15.54 -3.83 -12.20
CA PRO A 36 16.83 -3.23 -11.89
C PRO A 36 16.65 -1.95 -11.06
N THR A 37 17.27 -1.90 -9.89
CA THR A 37 17.27 -0.72 -9.00
C THR A 37 18.70 -0.28 -8.69
N ALA A 38 18.89 1.03 -8.51
CA ALA A 38 20.13 1.58 -7.96
C ALA A 38 19.93 1.96 -6.49
N LEU A 39 20.93 1.70 -5.66
CA LEU A 39 20.91 2.12 -4.26
C LEU A 39 21.11 3.65 -4.17
N ILE A 40 20.17 4.33 -3.50
CA ILE A 40 20.32 5.75 -3.14
C ILE A 40 20.88 5.82 -1.72
N SER A 41 22.06 6.42 -1.55
CA SER A 41 22.69 6.58 -0.24
C SER A 41 21.91 7.56 0.65
N ARG A 42 21.76 7.23 1.93
CA ARG A 42 21.22 8.15 2.96
C ARG A 42 22.23 9.21 3.44
N GLY A 43 23.45 9.22 2.89
CA GLY A 43 24.57 10.01 3.40
C GLY A 43 25.31 9.32 4.56
N GLN A 44 26.37 9.97 5.04
CA GLN A 44 27.23 9.45 6.14
C GLN A 44 26.95 10.11 7.50
N GLY A 45 26.03 11.09 7.54
CA GLY A 45 25.64 11.75 8.79
C GLY A 45 24.73 10.87 9.65
N PRO A 46 24.57 11.20 10.95
CA PRO A 46 23.59 10.53 11.80
C PRO A 46 22.17 10.76 11.27
N ALA A 47 21.30 9.78 11.44
CA ALA A 47 19.88 9.95 11.17
C ALA A 47 19.27 10.97 12.13
N SER A 48 18.47 11.90 11.61
CA SER A 48 17.69 12.80 12.45
C SER A 48 16.55 12.02 13.12
N VAL A 49 16.38 12.20 14.43
CA VAL A 49 15.28 11.58 15.18
C VAL A 49 14.04 12.46 15.01
N LEU A 50 12.95 11.88 14.50
CA LEU A 50 11.65 12.55 14.45
C LEU A 50 11.03 12.54 15.87
N PRO A 51 10.75 13.70 16.50
CA PRO A 51 10.02 13.73 17.76
C PRO A 51 8.60 13.19 17.57
N ILE A 52 8.16 12.27 18.43
CA ILE A 52 6.86 11.61 18.31
C ILE A 52 5.95 12.06 19.45
N ASN A 53 4.72 12.46 19.10
CA ASN A 53 3.61 12.69 20.03
C ASN A 53 2.35 12.05 19.41
N PRO A 54 2.05 10.77 19.70
CA PRO A 54 1.03 10.04 18.97
C PRO A 54 -0.38 10.57 19.29
N LEU A 55 -1.19 10.74 18.26
CA LEU A 55 -2.60 11.06 18.33
C LEU A 55 -3.37 10.07 17.45
N ASP A 56 -4.49 9.54 17.94
CA ASP A 56 -5.35 8.70 17.11
C ASP A 56 -6.09 9.56 16.08
N LEU A 57 -5.66 9.45 14.82
CA LEU A 57 -6.28 10.14 13.70
C LEU A 57 -7.41 9.30 13.06
N ARG A 58 -7.48 7.99 13.33
CA ARG A 58 -8.41 7.10 12.61
C ARG A 58 -9.86 7.46 12.90
N ALA A 59 -10.18 7.90 14.11
CA ALA A 59 -11.51 8.30 14.53
C ALA A 59 -11.95 9.68 14.02
N ILE A 60 -11.05 10.47 13.41
CA ILE A 60 -11.39 11.81 12.91
C ILE A 60 -12.40 11.68 11.77
N SER A 61 -13.54 12.33 11.92
CA SER A 61 -14.60 12.37 10.90
C SER A 61 -14.28 13.40 9.82
N ARG A 62 -14.51 13.04 8.56
CA ARG A 62 -14.46 13.92 7.39
C ARG A 62 -15.89 14.18 6.90
N PRO A 63 -16.22 15.42 6.49
CA PRO A 63 -17.48 15.67 5.79
C PRO A 63 -17.59 14.82 4.51
N ALA A 64 -18.83 14.52 4.12
CA ALA A 64 -19.14 13.86 2.86
C ALA A 64 -18.53 14.65 1.68
N ALA A 65 -17.92 13.95 0.71
CA ALA A 65 -17.36 14.62 -0.47
C ALA A 65 -18.46 15.01 -1.46
N PHE A 66 -19.56 14.25 -1.47
CA PHE A 66 -20.74 14.50 -2.29
C PHE A 66 -22.03 14.56 -1.46
N PRO A 67 -23.08 15.29 -1.89
CA PRO A 67 -24.30 15.51 -1.10
C PRO A 67 -25.05 14.23 -0.67
N THR A 68 -24.85 13.13 -1.38
CA THR A 68 -25.53 11.84 -1.12
C THR A 68 -24.66 10.83 -0.37
N GLU A 69 -23.43 11.20 -0.04
CA GLU A 69 -22.47 10.32 0.63
C GLU A 69 -22.60 10.46 2.16
N ALA A 70 -22.40 9.37 2.88
CA ALA A 70 -22.29 9.43 4.34
C ALA A 70 -20.91 9.99 4.74
N PRO A 71 -20.81 10.76 5.84
CA PRO A 71 -19.51 11.09 6.42
C PRO A 71 -18.68 9.84 6.70
N MET A 72 -17.37 9.91 6.46
CA MET A 72 -16.43 8.82 6.70
C MET A 72 -15.36 9.25 7.70
N SER A 73 -14.85 8.30 8.46
CA SER A 73 -13.64 8.51 9.26
C SER A 73 -12.37 8.45 8.40
N VAL A 74 -11.27 9.02 8.87
CA VAL A 74 -9.95 8.84 8.25
C VAL A 74 -9.59 7.36 8.16
N GLY A 75 -9.81 6.60 9.24
CA GLY A 75 -9.53 5.15 9.27
C GLY A 75 -10.30 4.39 8.20
N SER A 76 -11.60 4.65 8.06
CA SER A 76 -12.41 4.00 7.02
C SER A 76 -11.96 4.31 5.60
N VAL A 77 -11.35 5.47 5.35
CA VAL A 77 -10.79 5.77 4.03
C VAL A 77 -9.54 4.96 3.78
N ILE A 78 -8.58 4.99 4.72
CA ILE A 78 -7.35 4.18 4.64
C ILE A 78 -7.69 2.72 4.33
N ASP A 79 -8.67 2.17 5.05
CA ASP A 79 -9.10 0.77 4.91
C ASP A 79 -9.79 0.48 3.56
N SER A 80 -10.41 1.48 2.92
CA SER A 80 -11.19 1.31 1.68
C SER A 80 -10.44 1.63 0.38
N THR A 81 -9.25 2.21 0.48
CA THR A 81 -8.50 2.73 -0.68
C THR A 81 -7.11 2.13 -0.83
N ASP A 82 -6.93 0.87 -0.39
CA ASP A 82 -5.69 0.10 -0.55
C ASP A 82 -4.43 0.87 -0.08
N THR A 83 -4.53 1.61 1.04
CA THR A 83 -3.38 2.31 1.63
C THR A 83 -2.55 1.33 2.46
N ASP A 84 -1.28 1.12 2.07
CA ASP A 84 -0.43 0.08 2.68
C ASP A 84 0.18 0.48 4.06
N ALA A 85 0.57 1.75 4.27
CA ALA A 85 1.22 2.22 5.51
C ALA A 85 1.03 3.72 5.77
#